data_AF-A0A7X8QLE4-F1
#
_entry.id   AF-A0A7X8QLE4-F1
#
_cell.length_a   1.000
_cell.length_b   1.000
_cell.length_c   1.000
_cell.angle_alpha   90.00
_cell.angle_beta   90.00
_cell.angle_gamma   90.00
#
_symmetry.space_group_name_H-M   'P 1'
#
loop_
_entity.id
_entity.type
_entity.pdbx_description
1 polymer ?
#
loop_
_entity_poly.entity_id
_entity_poly.type
_entity_poly.pdbx_seq_one_letter_code
_entity_poly.pdbx_strand_id
1 'polypeptide(L)' 'MATIISATFLILIFIILDLVPLYQDEQWVSFFLSVSLFIVSLILAVLIGLNVDIPSPAEYIEKIITFIYGLE' A
#
# COMPACT_ATOMS: atom_id res chain seq x y z
N MET A 1 4.74 -7.72 -20.17
CA MET A 1 5.77 -8.72 -19.80
C MET A 1 6.94 -8.09 -19.07
N ALA A 2 7.64 -7.11 -19.65
CA ALA A 2 8.76 -6.43 -18.97
C ALA A 2 8.38 -5.79 -17.62
N THR A 3 7.20 -5.16 -17.52
CA THR A 3 6.70 -4.52 -16.29
C THR A 3 6.44 -5.49 -15.14
N ILE A 4 5.94 -6.70 -15.45
CA ILE A 4 5.70 -7.75 -14.46
C ILE A 4 7.04 -8.29 -13.96
N ILE A 5 7.97 -8.55 -14.86
CA ILE A 5 9.32 -9.03 -14.52
C ILE A 5 10.05 -8.01 -13.63
N SER A 6 10.00 -6.72 -13.98
CA SER A 6 10.61 -5.66 -13.15
C SER A 6 9.93 -5.55 -11.78
N ALA A 7 8.60 -5.65 -11.72
CA ALA A 7 7.87 -5.60 -10.45
C ALA A 7 8.24 -6.78 -9.54
N THR A 8 8.29 -8.00 -10.08
CA THR A 8 8.71 -9.19 -9.32
C THR A 8 10.13 -9.05 -8.80
N PHE A 9 11.05 -8.51 -9.60
CA PHE A 9 12.43 -8.29 -9.19
C PHE A 9 12.55 -7.26 -8.05
N LEU A 10 11.82 -6.15 -8.14
CA LEU A 10 11.79 -5.13 -7.07
C LEU A 10 11.20 -5.66 -5.76
N ILE A 11 10.13 -6.47 -5.85
CA ILE A 11 9.53 -7.12 -4.67
C ILE A 11 10.54 -8.04 -3.98
N LEU A 12 11.29 -8.83 -4.75
CA LEU A 12 12.33 -9.70 -4.21
C LEU A 12 13.43 -8.89 -3.50
N ILE A 13 13.89 -7.79 -4.10
CA ILE A 13 14.88 -6.91 -3.48
C ILE A 13 14.34 -6.33 -2.17
N PHE A 14 13.10 -5.84 -2.15
CA PHE A 14 12.47 -5.29 -0.96
C PHE A 14 12.39 -6.33 0.17
N ILE A 15 11.99 -7.56 -0.14
CA ILE A 15 11.90 -8.62 0.87
C ILE A 15 13.29 -8.93 1.46
N ILE A 16 14.31 -9.05 0.61
CA ILE A 16 15.67 -9.44 1.05
C ILE A 16 16.37 -8.32 1.80
N LEU A 17 16.24 -7.06 1.36
CA LEU A 17 16.96 -5.93 1.95
C LEU A 17 16.22 -5.26 3.11
N ASP A 18 14.90 -5.42 3.21
CA ASP A 18 14.09 -4.76 4.23
C ASP A 18 13.47 -5.81 5.18
N LEU A 19 12.55 -6.65 4.69
CA LEU A 19 11.82 -7.59 5.56
C LEU A 19 12.72 -8.61 6.28
N VAL A 20 13.71 -9.18 5.58
CA VAL A 20 14.64 -10.15 6.18
C VAL A 20 15.46 -9.54 7.32
N PRO A 21 16.18 -8.41 7.15
CA PRO A 21 16.90 -7.79 8.25
C PRO A 21 15.97 -7.32 9.36
N LEU A 22 14.78 -6.77 9.05
CA LEU A 22 13.80 -6.41 10.08
C LEU A 22 13.36 -7.60 10.94
N TYR A 23 13.22 -8.77 10.34
CA TYR A 23 12.92 -10.02 11.05
C TYR A 23 14.12 -10.49 11.89
N GLN A 24 15.34 -10.41 11.34
CA GLN A 24 16.57 -10.82 12.02
C GLN A 24 16.92 -9.92 13.20
N ASP A 25 16.69 -8.62 13.09
CA ASP A 25 16.91 -7.62 14.14
C ASP A 25 15.76 -7.59 15.19
N GLU A 26 14.82 -8.54 15.11
CA GLU A 26 13.66 -8.67 16.00
C GLU A 26 12.81 -7.39 16.10
N GLN A 27 12.83 -6.55 15.06
CA GLN A 27 12.04 -5.33 14.99
C GLN A 27 10.59 -5.65 14.61
N TRP A 28 9.91 -6.43 15.45
CA TRP A 28 8.58 -7.00 15.17
C TRP A 28 7.55 -5.95 14.78
N VAL A 29 7.52 -4.81 15.47
CA VAL A 29 6.57 -3.73 15.18
C VAL A 29 6.78 -3.18 13.77
N SER A 30 8.02 -2.84 13.43
CA SER A 30 8.38 -2.33 12.11
C SER A 30 8.16 -3.40 11.04
N PHE A 31 8.47 -4.67 11.33
CA PHE A 31 8.24 -5.79 10.43
C PHE A 31 6.76 -5.96 10.10
N PHE A 32 5.89 -6.02 11.11
CA PHE A 32 4.45 -6.16 10.91
C PHE A 32 3.84 -4.94 10.21
N LEU A 33 4.34 -3.73 10.48
CA LEU A 33 3.93 -2.53 9.76
C LEU A 33 4.33 -2.60 8.27
N SER A 34 5.59 -2.91 7.97
CA SER A 34 6.06 -3.03 6.58
C SER A 34 5.33 -4.14 5.83
N VAL A 35 5.12 -5.30 6.44
CA VAL A 35 4.37 -6.42 5.84
C VAL A 35 2.91 -6.04 5.58
N SER A 36 2.24 -5.41 6.56
CA SER A 36 0.84 -5.01 6.39
C SER A 36 0.67 -3.96 5.29
N LEU A 37 1.53 -2.94 5.26
CA LEU A 37 1.55 -1.94 4.19
C LEU A 37 1.82 -2.57 2.83
N PHE A 38 2.76 -3.52 2.75
CA PHE A 38 3.07 -4.24 1.52
C PHE A 38 1.85 -5.04 1.02
N ILE A 39 1.15 -5.74 1.91
CA ILE A 39 -0.07 -6.48 1.57
C ILE A 39 -1.18 -5.52 1.07
N VAL A 40 -1.42 -4.41 1.78
CA VAL A 40 -2.41 -3.40 1.38
C VAL A 40 -2.07 -2.83 0.00
N SER A 41 -0.80 -2.51 -0.25
CA SER A 41 -0.34 -2.05 -1.56
C SER A 41 -0.59 -3.08 -2.67
N LEU A 42 -0.34 -4.37 -2.40
CA LEU A 42 -0.63 -5.46 -3.33
C LEU A 42 -2.12 -5.56 -3.66
N ILE A 43 -2.98 -5.47 -2.65
CA ILE A 43 -4.44 -5.48 -2.81
C ILE A 43 -4.88 -4.30 -3.69
N LEU A 44 -4.38 -3.09 -3.40
CA LEU A 44 -4.66 -1.91 -4.21
C LEU A 44 -4.18 -2.06 -5.65
N ALA A 45 -2.97 -2.59 -5.87
CA ALA A 45 -2.46 -2.83 -7.21
C ALA A 45 -3.33 -3.82 -8.00
N VAL A 46 -3.83 -4.88 -7.35
CA VAL A 46 -4.78 -5.83 -7.96
C VAL A 46 -6.12 -5.15 -8.27
N LEU A 47 -6.67 -4.37 -7.34
CA LEU A 47 -7.93 -3.63 -7.54
C LEU A 47 -7.83 -2.67 -8.73
N ILE A 48 -6.73 -1.90 -8.82
CA ILE A 48 -6.45 -1.02 -9.95
C ILE A 48 -6.33 -1.83 -11.25
N GLY A 49 -5.61 -2.96 -11.22
CA GLY A 49 -5.45 -3.84 -12.37
C GLY A 49 -6.77 -4.46 -12.86
N LEU A 50 -7.71 -4.69 -11.95
CA LEU A 50 -9.08 -5.13 -12.26
C LEU A 50 -10.00 -3.99 -12.72
N ASN A 51 -9.47 -2.77 -12.85
CA ASN A 51 -10.21 -1.56 -13.23
C ASN A 51 -11.41 -1.30 -12.29
N VAL A 52 -11.26 -1.68 -11.02
CA VAL A 52 -12.22 -1.32 -9.98
C VAL A 52 -12.06 0.18 -9.76
N ASP A 53 -13.14 0.94 -9.95
CA ASP A 53 -13.19 2.35 -9.60
C ASP A 53 -12.91 2.49 -8.10
N ILE A 54 -11.68 2.89 -7.77
CA ILE A 54 -11.32 3.27 -6.41
C ILE A 54 -11.75 4.73 -6.27
N PRO A 55 -12.84 5.01 -5.51
CA PRO A 55 -13.32 6.37 -5.35
C PRO A 55 -12.20 7.25 -4.80
N SER A 56 -12.08 8.44 -5.38
CA SER A 56 -11.03 9.38 -5.02
C SER A 56 -11.08 9.69 -3.51
N PRO A 57 -9.96 9.60 -2.78
CA PRO A 57 -9.90 10.05 -1.40
C PRO A 57 -10.34 11.51 -1.25
N ALA A 58 -10.19 12.32 -2.30
CA ALA A 58 -10.62 13.71 -2.32
C ALA A 58 -12.12 13.86 -2.07
N GLU A 59 -12.94 12.93 -2.57
CA GLU A 59 -14.40 12.97 -2.42
C GLU A 59 -14.82 12.70 -0.95
N TYR A 60 -14.08 11.83 -0.26
CA TYR A 60 -14.26 11.59 1.17
C TYR A 60 -13.73 12.74 2.02
N ILE A 61 -12.57 13.30 1.66
CA ILE A 61 -11.99 14.45 2.36
C ILE A 61 -12.89 15.67 2.21
N GLU A 62 -13.42 15.92 1.01
CA GLU A 62 -14.41 16.97 0.76
C GLU A 62 -15.62 16.79 1.67
N LYS A 63 -16.24 15.61 1.70
CA LYS A 63 -17.34 15.33 2.63
C LYS A 63 -16.99 15.58 4.10
N ILE A 64 -15.79 15.23 4.53
CA ILE A 64 -15.35 15.48 5.92
C ILE A 64 -15.20 16.98 6.18
N ILE A 65 -14.56 17.72 5.27
CA ILE A 65 -14.38 19.17 5.40
C ILE A 65 -15.74 19.86 5.40
N THR A 66 -16.63 19.50 4.46
CA THR A 66 -17.98 20.02 4.36
C THR A 66 -18.79 19.74 5.63
N PHE A 67 -18.68 18.55 6.20
CA PHE A 67 -19.30 18.18 7.48
C PHE A 67 -18.75 18.97 8.67
N ILE A 68 -17.42 19.16 8.75
CA ILE A 68 -16.77 19.92 9.83
C ILE A 68 -17.15 21.40 9.77
N TYR A 69 -17.21 21.97 8.57
CA TYR A 69 -17.51 23.39 8.35
C TYR A 69 -19.00 23.70 8.18
N GLY A 70 -19.88 22.68 8.22
CA GLY A 70 -21.33 22.85 8.05
C GLY A 70 -21.71 23.46 6.69
N LEU A 71 -20.90 23.19 5.66
CA LEU A 71 -21.10 23.67 4.29
C LEU A 71 -22.05 22.74 3.50
N GLU A 72 -23.13 22.29 4.13
CA GLU A 72 -24.15 21.45 3.49
C GLU A 72 -25.00 22.20 2.45
#